data_AF-A0A6L7RSV1-F1
#
_entry.id   AF-A0A6L7RSV1-F1
#
_cell.length_a   1.000
_cell.length_b   1.000
_cell.length_c   1.000
_cell.angle_alpha   90.00
_cell.angle_beta   90.00
_cell.angle_gamma   90.00
#
_symmetry.space_group_name_H-M   'P 1'
#
loop_
_entity.id
_entity.type
_entity.pdbx_description
1 polymer ?
#
loop_
_entity_poly.entity_id
_entity_poly.type
_entity_poly.pdbx_seq_one_letter_code
_entity_poly.pdbx_strand_id
1 'polypeptide(L)'
;MSDAAAQPAASSESGPSPSFNRRATTLLLPASLNLGITHVLAPALNGLMARSVEPEAAIGGYAIAMGVMGLVALPQMRIQQL
;
A
#
# COMPACT_ATOMS: atom_id res chain seq x y z
N MET A 1 6.91 42.95 46.76
CA MET A 1 6.76 43.03 45.30
C MET A 1 7.95 42.33 44.68
N SER A 2 7.83 41.03 44.41
CA SER A 2 8.90 40.19 43.87
C SER A 2 8.27 39.18 42.90
N ASP A 3 8.87 39.18 41.73
CA ASP A 3 8.94 38.19 40.67
C ASP A 3 7.71 37.64 39.96
N ALA A 4 7.75 37.92 38.66
CA ALA A 4 7.12 37.21 37.57
C ALA A 4 7.39 35.70 37.66
N ALA A 5 6.36 34.94 38.03
CA ALA A 5 6.35 33.51 37.79
C ALA A 5 6.07 33.27 36.30
N ALA A 6 7.15 32.92 35.62
CA ALA A 6 7.22 32.55 34.23
C ALA A 6 6.15 31.54 33.81
N GLN A 7 5.61 31.79 32.62
CA GLN A 7 4.79 30.90 31.82
C GLN A 7 5.47 29.52 31.68
N PRO A 8 4.78 28.39 31.94
CA PRO A 8 5.34 27.09 31.60
C PRO A 8 5.39 26.96 30.08
N ALA A 9 6.61 26.76 29.59
CA ALA A 9 6.97 26.64 28.19
C ALA A 9 6.12 25.60 27.45
N ALA A 10 5.79 25.95 26.21
CA ALA A 10 5.15 25.09 25.22
C ALA A 10 5.80 23.70 25.20
N SER A 11 4.97 22.67 25.32
CA SER A 11 5.29 21.27 25.09
C SER A 11 5.95 21.12 23.72
N SER A 12 7.25 20.86 23.72
CA SER A 12 8.04 20.62 22.52
C SER A 12 7.59 19.29 21.91
N GLU A 13 6.88 19.33 20.78
CA GLU A 13 6.63 18.14 19.98
C GLU A 13 7.98 17.56 19.54
N SER A 14 8.39 16.49 20.21
CA SER A 14 9.62 15.77 19.89
C SER A 14 9.32 14.86 18.70
N GLY A 15 9.89 15.19 17.53
CA GLY A 15 9.77 14.40 16.32
C GLY A 15 10.25 12.94 16.52
N PRO A 16 9.82 12.00 15.67
CA PRO A 16 10.08 10.58 15.85
C PRO A 16 11.58 10.26 15.94
N SER A 17 11.94 9.41 16.92
CA SER A 17 13.32 8.98 17.17
C SER A 17 13.92 8.29 15.93
N PRO A 18 15.22 8.49 15.61
CA PRO A 18 15.88 7.84 14.48
C PRO A 18 15.77 6.30 14.48
N SER A 19 15.64 5.68 15.67
CA SER A 19 15.42 4.24 15.80
C SER A 19 14.02 3.79 15.36
N PHE A 20 13.00 4.61 15.62
CA PHE A 20 11.63 4.39 15.16
C PHE A 20 11.55 4.52 13.64
N ASN A 21 12.15 5.56 13.06
CA ASN A 21 12.14 5.77 11.60
C ASN A 21 12.78 4.59 10.86
N ARG A 22 13.92 4.08 11.34
CA ARG A 22 14.56 2.90 10.76
C ARG A 22 13.64 1.67 10.78
N ARG A 23 12.98 1.39 11.91
CA ARG A 23 12.04 0.27 12.05
C ARG A 23 10.81 0.44 11.15
N ALA A 24 10.24 1.65 11.12
CA ALA A 24 9.12 2.00 10.26
C ALA A 24 9.49 1.78 8.79
N THR A 25 10.63 2.28 8.32
CA THR A 25 11.08 2.06 6.94
C THR A 25 11.30 0.58 6.64
N THR A 26 11.92 -0.19 7.55
CA THR A 26 12.14 -1.64 7.32
C THR A 26 10.84 -2.44 7.23
N LEU A 27 9.77 -1.99 7.88
CA LEU A 27 8.45 -2.63 7.83
C LEU A 27 7.63 -2.13 6.64
N LEU A 28 7.60 -0.82 6.44
CA LEU A 28 6.73 -0.16 5.45
C LEU A 28 7.26 -0.28 4.03
N LEU A 29 8.58 -0.35 3.83
CA LEU A 29 9.17 -0.48 2.50
C LEU A 29 8.74 -1.78 1.79
N PRO A 30 8.89 -2.99 2.38
CA PRO A 30 8.42 -4.21 1.74
C PRO A 30 6.89 -4.26 1.65
N ALA A 31 6.17 -3.72 2.65
CA ALA A 31 4.71 -3.70 2.63
C ALA A 31 4.15 -2.80 1.51
N SER A 32 4.72 -1.61 1.32
CA SER A 32 4.29 -0.67 0.29
C SER A 32 4.61 -1.18 -1.12
N LEU A 33 5.75 -1.86 -1.29
CA LEU A 33 6.09 -2.53 -2.54
C LEU A 33 5.08 -3.63 -2.87
N ASN A 34 4.71 -4.45 -1.87
CA ASN A 34 3.76 -5.53 -2.07
C ASN A 34 2.35 -5.02 -2.40
N LEU A 35 1.91 -3.93 -1.76
CA LEU A 35 0.63 -3.28 -2.07
C LEU A 35 0.66 -2.54 -3.42
N GLY A 36 1.80 -1.93 -3.75
CA GLY A 36 1.99 -1.12 -4.95
C GLY A 36 2.15 -1.92 -6.24
N ILE A 37 2.53 -3.20 -6.16
CA ILE A 37 2.85 -3.99 -7.35
C ILE A 37 1.66 -4.12 -8.31
N THR A 38 0.44 -4.21 -7.77
CA THR A 38 -0.79 -4.34 -8.56
C THR A 38 -1.07 -3.09 -9.40
N HIS A 39 -0.70 -1.91 -8.90
CA HIS A 39 -0.84 -0.64 -9.62
C HIS A 39 0.07 -0.53 -10.84
N VAL A 40 1.21 -1.25 -10.85
CA VAL A 40 2.12 -1.29 -12.00
C VAL A 40 1.77 -2.45 -12.92
N LEU A 41 1.34 -3.59 -12.35
CA LEU A 41 1.11 -4.81 -13.10
C LEU A 41 -0.07 -4.69 -14.06
N ALA A 42 -1.19 -4.08 -13.64
CA ALA A 42 -2.36 -3.93 -14.51
C ALA A 42 -2.06 -3.08 -15.77
N PRO A 43 -1.45 -1.89 -15.68
CA PRO A 43 -1.02 -1.14 -16.86
C PRO A 43 -0.01 -1.90 -17.73
N ALA A 44 0.98 -2.56 -17.12
CA ALA A 44 2.00 -3.31 -17.86
C ALA A 44 1.40 -4.47 -18.66
N LEU A 45 0.52 -5.26 -18.03
CA LEU A 45 -0.18 -6.36 -18.67
C LEU A 45 -1.14 -5.86 -19.76
N ASN A 46 -1.89 -4.78 -19.50
CA ASN A 46 -2.76 -4.19 -20.52
C ASN A 46 -1.95 -3.70 -21.73
N GLY A 47 -0.79 -3.06 -21.51
CA GLY A 47 0.11 -2.66 -22.59
C GLY A 47 0.67 -3.84 -23.39
N LEU A 48 0.95 -4.96 -22.73
CA LEU A 48 1.37 -6.20 -23.40
C LEU A 48 0.22 -6.82 -24.22
N MET A 49 -0.96 -6.95 -23.63
CA MET A 49 -2.14 -7.55 -24.27
C MET A 49 -2.67 -6.71 -25.43
N ALA A 50 -2.50 -5.38 -25.38
CA ALA A 50 -2.82 -4.49 -26.49
C ALA A 50 -2.04 -4.81 -27.77
N ARG A 51 -0.95 -5.59 -27.70
CA ARG A 51 -0.17 -6.05 -28.85
C ARG A 51 -0.61 -7.41 -29.40
N SER A 52 -1.64 -8.03 -28.82
CA SER A 52 -2.18 -9.29 -29.28
C SER A 52 -3.00 -9.13 -30.58
N VAL A 53 -3.33 -10.25 -31.22
CA VAL A 53 -4.15 -10.26 -32.44
C VAL A 53 -5.57 -9.75 -32.17
N GLU A 54 -6.10 -10.01 -30.97
CA GLU A 54 -7.44 -9.60 -30.53
C GLU A 54 -7.35 -8.88 -29.16
N PRO A 55 -6.95 -7.60 -29.12
CA PRO A 55 -6.67 -6.89 -27.89
C PRO A 55 -7.90 -6.71 -26.99
N GLU A 56 -9.08 -6.51 -27.57
CA GLU A 56 -10.34 -6.38 -26.83
C GLU A 56 -10.68 -7.66 -26.08
N ALA A 57 -10.52 -8.82 -26.74
CA ALA A 57 -10.79 -10.12 -26.14
C ALA A 57 -9.75 -10.45 -25.05
N ALA A 58 -8.48 -10.13 -25.28
CA ALA A 58 -7.41 -10.36 -24.31
C ALA A 58 -7.60 -9.52 -23.03
N ILE A 59 -7.81 -8.21 -23.17
CA ILE A 59 -7.99 -7.30 -22.04
C ILE A 59 -9.31 -7.60 -21.31
N GLY A 60 -10.40 -7.83 -22.06
CA GLY A 60 -11.70 -8.18 -21.49
C GLY A 60 -11.67 -9.51 -20.73
N GLY A 61 -11.03 -10.52 -21.30
CA GLY A 61 -10.84 -11.82 -20.64
C GLY A 61 -10.02 -11.74 -19.37
N TYR A 62 -8.93 -10.95 -19.38
CA TYR A 62 -8.14 -10.69 -18.17
C TYR A 62 -8.97 -10.03 -17.06
N ALA A 63 -9.77 -9.01 -17.39
CA ALA A 63 -10.62 -8.33 -16.41
C ALA A 63 -11.64 -9.28 -15.75
N ILE A 64 -12.26 -10.15 -16.55
CA ILE A 64 -13.19 -11.17 -16.05
C ILE A 64 -12.46 -12.16 -15.14
N ALA A 65 -11.32 -12.68 -15.56
CA ALA A 65 -10.52 -13.62 -14.77
C ALA A 65 -10.10 -13.02 -13.42
N MET A 66 -9.66 -11.76 -13.40
CA MET A 66 -9.33 -11.05 -12.16
C MET A 66 -10.55 -10.86 -11.26
N GLY A 67 -11.73 -10.58 -11.82
CA GLY A 67 -12.98 -10.50 -11.06
C GLY A 67 -13.32 -11.81 -10.37
N VAL A 68 -13.26 -12.92 -11.11
CA VAL A 68 -13.50 -14.27 -10.56
C VAL A 68 -12.46 -14.62 -9.49
N MET A 69 -11.19 -14.34 -9.75
CA MET A 69 -10.10 -14.60 -8.80
C MET A 69 -10.30 -13.79 -7.50
N GLY A 70 -10.76 -12.55 -7.59
CA GLY A 70 -11.10 -11.73 -6.43
C GLY A 70 -12.17 -12.35 -5.53
N LEU A 71 -13.22 -12.93 -6.14
CA LEU A 71 -14.28 -13.62 -5.38
C LEU A 71 -13.75 -14.83 -4.62
N VAL A 72 -12.77 -15.54 -5.16
CA VAL A 72 -12.13 -16.70 -4.50
C VAL A 72 -11.11 -16.27 -3.44
N ALA A 73 -10.39 -15.17 -3.67
CA ALA A 73 -9.35 -14.69 -2.78
C ALA A 73 -9.90 -14.13 -1.45
N LEU A 74 -11.07 -13.49 -1.46
CA LEU A 74 -11.71 -12.93 -0.26
C LEU A 74 -11.93 -13.97 0.87
N PRO A 75 -12.58 -15.13 0.62
CA PRO A 75 -12.72 -16.14 1.67
C PRO A 75 -11.38 -16.78 2.06
N GLN A 76 -10.42 -16.90 1.13
CA GLN A 76 -9.10 -17.44 1.42
C GLN A 76 -8.36 -16.60 2.48
N MET A 77 -8.41 -15.27 2.40
CA MET A 77 -7.76 -14.40 3.39
C MET A 77 -8.38 -14.52 4.79
N ARG A 78 -9.69 -14.73 4.87
CA ARG A 78 -10.38 -14.98 6.14
C ARG A 78 -9.91 -16.28 6.80
N ILE A 79 -9.64 -17.32 6.01
CA ILE A 79 -9.17 -18.62 6.52
C ILE A 79 -7.71 -18.53 6.99
N GLN A 80 -6.86 -17.75 6.32
CA GLN A 80 -5.45 -17.58 6.69
C GLN A 80 -5.22 -16.77 7.99
N GLN A 81 -6.26 -16.08 8.47
CA GLN A 81 -6.23 -15.29 9.71
C GLN A 81 -6.79 -16.04 10.93
N LEU A 82 -7.29 -17.27 10.74
CA LEU A 82 -7.75 -18.19 11.78
C LEU A 82 -6.64 -19.17 12.15
#